data_AF-A0A0F3GUK9-F1
#
_entry.id   AF-A0A0F3GUK9-F1
#
_cell.length_a   1.000
_cell.length_b   1.000
_cell.length_c   1.000
_cell.angle_alpha   90.00
_cell.angle_beta   90.00
_cell.angle_gamma   90.00
#
_symmetry.space_group_name_H-M   'P 1'
#
loop_
_entity.id
_entity.type
_entity.pdbx_description
1 polymer ?
#
loop_
_entity_poly.entity_id
_entity_poly.type
_entity_poly.pdbx_seq_one_letter_code
_entity_poly.pdbx_strand_id
1 'polypeptide(L)'
;MEPFKPTLFETLSVHIREIFNRYSGFVFIMSLGIVNRVIAPLIGDKHTDPAVVTLDEAGRFAISTLSGHEGGANALATLVGSITGAQPVITTASEACRRYTCGVGCRAGASRQDILDAITKACISVGITGSDLRCIASAWVKRHEQGLLDAAGYLGLDCVFISREAIELYYLNNPSTYRSEMVFRAIGVYGIAQPCAMLTGRNTQLVLPRTVFNGVTVAIARECLFEDTLSPGDNVKGEGVVLVLGGTTEGISVARELELKGVGYYVSTATDYGYRLFKEKFGSRVVLENFTNDSLKRFITTHCITRVIDCTHPYAHVITSVAKAVCCELGVEYVSKIRETGMDSEFEYDRLVTVSSLAEAMDAIVRLSLKRPLFTTGSKYLSFLKDHLAMEGVEVFVRVLPFVQSLKSCSDAGVKSQNIIAMHGPFSYEINTALIRQYGIDCIVTKRSGKEGGFYEKVRAAVDCGITIVVVAAASG
;
A
#
# COMPACT_ATOMS: atom_id res chain seq x y z
N MET A 1 13.16 39.94 32.26
CA MET A 1 14.32 39.82 31.37
C MET A 1 15.00 41.17 31.34
N GLU A 2 16.31 41.22 31.57
CA GLU A 2 17.06 42.45 31.29
C GLU A 2 16.89 42.83 29.80
N PRO A 3 16.85 44.13 29.47
CA PRO A 3 16.71 44.57 28.09
C PRO A 3 17.90 44.08 27.26
N PHE A 4 17.61 43.55 26.06
CA PHE A 4 18.63 43.15 25.10
C PHE A 4 19.55 44.33 24.80
N LYS A 5 20.86 44.15 25.01
CA LYS A 5 21.87 45.17 24.75
C LYS A 5 22.68 44.79 23.51
N PRO A 6 22.49 45.47 22.37
CA PRO A 6 23.22 45.15 21.14
C PRO A 6 24.70 45.55 21.28
N THR A 7 25.58 44.74 20.71
CA THR A 7 26.99 45.10 20.49
C THR A 7 27.12 45.63 19.06
N LEU A 8 27.58 46.87 18.94
CA LEU A 8 27.85 47.50 17.65
C LEU A 8 29.28 47.17 17.19
N PHE A 9 29.46 46.99 15.88
CA PHE A 9 30.76 46.78 15.25
C PHE A 9 30.83 47.57 13.94
N GLU A 10 32.02 47.98 13.52
CA GLU A 10 32.21 48.73 12.26
C GLU A 10 32.33 47.81 11.04
N THR A 11 33.07 46.70 11.18
CA THR A 11 33.33 45.76 10.08
C THR A 11 32.96 44.34 10.49
N LEU A 12 31.98 43.75 9.80
CA LEU A 12 31.47 42.42 10.08
C LEU A 12 32.57 41.35 10.06
N SER A 13 33.45 41.36 9.06
CA SER A 13 34.51 40.34 8.92
C SER A 13 35.54 40.39 10.04
N VAL A 14 35.87 41.58 10.54
CA VAL A 14 36.78 41.76 11.68
C VAL A 14 36.11 41.24 12.95
N HIS A 15 34.86 41.65 13.20
CA HIS A 15 34.14 41.25 14.39
C HIS A 15 33.93 39.74 14.46
N ILE A 16 33.46 39.13 13.36
CA ILE A 16 33.25 37.67 13.32
C ILE A 16 34.57 36.93 13.54
N ARG A 17 35.69 37.37 12.96
CA ARG A 17 37.01 36.75 13.21
C ARG A 17 37.37 36.71 14.70
N GLU A 18 37.03 37.74 15.46
CA GLU A 18 37.32 37.81 16.90
C GLU A 18 36.43 36.88 17.73
N ILE A 19 35.19 36.65 17.30
CA ILE A 19 34.20 35.91 18.10
C ILE A 19 33.86 34.51 17.56
N PHE A 20 34.34 34.13 16.38
CA PHE A 20 33.94 32.90 15.68
C PHE A 20 34.04 31.65 16.58
N ASN A 21 35.13 31.51 17.31
CA ASN A 21 35.37 30.35 18.19
C ASN A 21 34.89 30.57 19.64
N ARG A 22 34.23 31.70 19.93
CA ARG A 22 33.74 32.04 21.28
C ARG A 22 32.29 31.61 21.53
N TYR A 23 31.56 31.28 20.45
CA TYR A 23 30.17 30.87 20.51
C TYR A 23 30.00 29.54 19.80
N SER A 24 29.05 28.73 20.27
CA SER A 24 28.72 27.44 19.64
C SER A 24 27.86 27.59 18.39
N GLY A 25 27.23 28.75 18.18
CA GLY A 25 26.41 28.99 17.00
C GLY A 25 26.11 30.46 16.70
N PHE A 26 25.90 30.75 15.41
CA PHE A 26 25.60 32.06 14.85
C PHE A 26 24.36 32.01 13.99
N VAL A 27 23.52 33.05 14.10
CA VAL A 27 22.40 33.30 13.19
C VAL A 27 22.65 34.65 12.50
N PHE A 28 23.00 34.62 11.22
CA PHE A 28 23.22 35.81 10.42
C PHE A 28 21.93 36.20 9.71
N ILE A 29 21.39 37.38 10.01
CA ILE A 29 20.19 37.91 9.36
C ILE A 29 20.63 38.83 8.20
N MET A 30 20.93 38.23 7.05
CA MET A 30 21.45 38.91 5.85
C MET A 30 21.55 37.93 4.66
N SER A 31 22.06 38.41 3.52
CA SER A 31 22.33 37.56 2.34
C SER A 31 23.39 36.49 2.61
N LEU A 32 23.08 35.23 2.25
CA LEU A 32 23.99 34.08 2.32
C LEU A 32 25.34 34.33 1.64
N GLY A 33 25.36 35.08 0.54
CA GLY A 33 26.60 35.41 -0.17
C GLY A 33 27.54 36.31 0.65
N ILE A 34 27.03 37.11 1.58
CA ILE A 34 27.85 37.91 2.50
C ILE A 34 28.43 36.99 3.58
N VAL A 35 27.57 36.18 4.20
CA VAL A 35 27.96 35.23 5.25
C VAL A 35 29.08 34.33 4.76
N ASN A 36 28.93 33.70 3.59
CA ASN A 36 29.96 32.83 3.01
C ASN A 36 31.30 33.53 2.83
N ARG A 37 31.33 34.77 2.34
CA ARG A 37 32.58 35.53 2.16
C ARG A 37 33.23 35.90 3.50
N VAL A 38 32.43 36.17 4.53
CA VAL A 38 32.90 36.52 5.87
C VAL A 38 33.50 35.31 6.59
N ILE A 39 32.84 34.16 6.52
CA ILE A 39 33.26 32.96 7.26
C ILE A 39 34.30 32.14 6.50
N ALA A 40 34.36 32.20 5.16
CA ALA A 40 35.27 31.35 4.38
C ALA A 40 36.73 31.35 4.85
N PRO A 41 37.35 32.48 5.24
CA PRO A 41 38.72 32.48 5.77
C PRO A 41 38.87 31.88 7.18
N LEU A 42 37.77 31.59 7.87
CA LEU A 42 37.71 31.14 9.26
C LEU A 42 37.35 29.66 9.38
N ILE A 43 36.84 29.04 8.31
CA ILE A 43 36.43 27.63 8.27
C ILE A 43 37.67 26.75 8.47
N GLY A 44 37.60 25.86 9.46
CA GLY A 44 38.63 24.89 9.78
C GLY A 44 38.11 23.47 9.65
N ASP A 45 37.47 22.98 10.71
CA ASP A 45 36.99 21.59 10.80
C ASP A 45 35.53 21.53 11.25
N LYS A 46 34.73 20.71 10.58
CA LYS A 46 33.27 20.59 10.81
C LYS A 46 32.87 20.15 12.22
N HIS A 47 33.81 19.60 13.00
CA HIS A 47 33.58 19.17 14.39
C HIS A 47 33.93 20.26 15.41
N THR A 48 34.75 21.25 15.02
CA THR A 48 35.18 22.35 15.91
C THR A 48 34.58 23.70 15.53
N ASP A 49 34.23 23.88 14.26
CA ASP A 49 33.64 25.11 13.75
C ASP A 49 32.22 25.29 14.29
N PRO A 50 31.82 26.52 14.64
CA PRO A 50 30.50 26.80 15.20
C PRO A 50 29.37 26.50 14.19
N ALA A 51 28.17 26.22 14.70
CA ALA A 51 26.97 26.17 13.87
C ALA A 51 26.73 27.53 13.20
N VAL A 52 26.53 27.58 11.89
CA VAL A 52 26.14 28.82 11.21
C VAL A 52 24.81 28.65 10.50
N VAL A 53 23.86 29.52 10.80
CA VAL A 53 22.57 29.63 10.11
C VAL A 53 22.47 31.00 9.46
N THR A 54 22.02 31.04 8.21
CA THR A 54 21.68 32.28 7.51
C THR A 54 20.17 32.41 7.45
N LEU A 55 19.63 33.53 7.94
CA LEU A 55 18.23 33.91 7.83
C LEU A 55 18.13 35.10 6.87
N ASP A 56 17.23 35.06 5.89
CA ASP A 56 16.96 36.26 5.09
C ASP A 56 16.19 37.30 5.92
N GLU A 57 16.32 38.58 5.57
CA GLU A 57 15.75 39.69 6.35
C GLU A 57 14.21 39.65 6.44
N ALA A 58 13.55 38.97 5.50
CA ALA A 58 12.09 38.77 5.53
C ALA A 58 11.67 37.52 6.33
N GLY A 59 12.62 36.78 6.91
CA GLY A 59 12.36 35.60 7.72
C GLY A 59 11.72 34.45 6.93
N ARG A 60 12.05 34.29 5.65
CA ARG A 60 11.48 33.24 4.78
C ARG A 60 12.22 31.92 4.90
N PHE A 61 13.55 31.95 5.01
CA PHE A 61 14.43 30.79 4.95
C PHE A 61 15.51 30.85 6.03
N ALA A 62 15.58 29.81 6.86
CA ALA A 62 16.67 29.58 7.82
C ALA A 62 17.60 28.49 7.27
N ILE A 63 18.72 28.88 6.69
CA ILE A 63 19.61 28.01 5.93
C ILE A 63 20.74 27.48 6.84
N SER A 64 20.81 26.16 7.02
CA SER A 64 21.95 25.49 7.67
C SER A 64 23.20 25.69 6.79
N THR A 65 24.08 26.62 7.18
CA THR A 65 25.14 27.17 6.33
C THR A 65 26.49 26.51 6.56
N LEU A 66 26.91 26.31 7.81
CA LEU A 66 28.17 25.66 8.18
C LEU A 66 27.93 24.73 9.36
N SER A 67 28.67 23.62 9.45
CA SER A 67 28.63 22.70 10.59
C SER A 67 27.25 22.08 10.81
N GLY A 68 26.71 21.45 9.75
CA GLY A 68 25.35 20.90 9.64
C GLY A 68 24.88 19.96 10.76
N HIS A 69 24.85 18.65 10.51
CA HIS A 69 24.31 17.68 11.48
C HIS A 69 25.19 17.58 12.74
N GLU A 70 26.49 17.32 12.57
CA GLU A 70 27.41 17.09 13.70
C GLU A 70 27.74 18.35 14.50
N GLY A 71 27.78 19.51 13.83
CA GLY A 71 28.09 20.78 14.49
C GLY A 71 26.86 21.61 14.90
N GLY A 72 25.65 21.07 14.70
CA GLY A 72 24.41 21.62 15.27
C GLY A 72 23.69 22.68 14.44
N ALA A 73 24.15 23.03 13.23
CA ALA A 73 23.45 24.02 12.41
C ALA A 73 22.09 23.55 11.89
N ASN A 74 21.88 22.24 11.71
CA ASN A 74 20.56 21.70 11.34
C ASN A 74 19.52 21.96 12.46
N ALA A 75 19.90 21.64 13.70
CA ALA A 75 19.07 21.89 14.88
C ALA A 75 18.84 23.39 15.08
N LEU A 76 19.88 24.22 14.91
CA LEU A 76 19.77 25.68 15.00
C LEU A 76 18.85 26.25 13.92
N ALA A 77 18.93 25.79 12.67
CA ALA A 77 18.05 26.24 11.58
C ALA A 77 16.58 25.92 11.88
N THR A 78 16.33 24.74 12.43
CA THR A 78 15.00 24.31 12.85
C THR A 78 14.46 25.15 14.01
N LEU A 79 15.31 25.49 14.98
CA LEU A 79 14.95 26.39 16.08
C LEU A 79 14.64 27.80 15.58
N VAL A 80 15.46 28.35 14.68
CA VAL A 80 15.20 29.66 14.07
C VAL A 80 13.86 29.64 13.33
N GLY A 81 13.59 28.58 12.56
CA GLY A 81 12.32 28.41 11.86
C GLY A 81 11.12 28.33 12.80
N SER A 82 11.22 27.62 13.94
CA SER A 82 10.11 27.51 14.89
C SER A 82 9.77 28.83 15.59
N ILE A 83 10.76 29.72 15.77
CA ILE A 83 10.59 31.04 16.37
C ILE A 83 10.04 32.04 15.36
N THR A 84 10.57 32.03 14.13
CA THR A 84 10.34 33.09 13.13
C THR A 84 9.25 32.74 12.13
N GLY A 85 8.88 31.45 12.00
CA GLY A 85 8.08 30.94 10.89
C GLY A 85 8.89 30.71 9.61
N ALA A 86 10.19 30.99 9.61
CA ALA A 86 11.06 30.74 8.46
C ALA A 86 11.12 29.25 8.14
N GLN A 87 11.18 28.92 6.87
CA GLN A 87 11.38 27.55 6.41
C GLN A 87 12.84 27.13 6.64
N PRO A 88 13.11 26.09 7.45
CA PRO A 88 14.45 25.54 7.55
C PRO A 88 14.89 24.96 6.20
N VAL A 89 16.11 25.28 5.77
CA VAL A 89 16.75 24.75 4.56
C VAL A 89 17.95 23.94 5.00
N ILE A 90 17.75 22.61 5.02
CA ILE A 90 18.76 21.63 5.40
C ILE A 90 18.97 20.68 4.23
N THR A 91 20.23 20.45 3.86
CA THR A 91 20.61 19.72 2.65
C THR A 91 21.62 18.61 2.91
N THR A 92 21.83 18.23 4.17
CA THR A 92 22.77 17.16 4.55
C THR A 92 22.32 15.80 4.00
N ALA A 93 23.27 15.00 3.51
CA ALA A 93 22.97 13.69 2.89
C ALA A 93 22.25 12.71 3.84
N SER A 94 22.57 12.75 5.13
CA SER A 94 21.89 11.97 6.18
C SER A 94 20.40 12.29 6.29
N GLU A 95 20.01 13.52 5.92
CA GLU A 95 18.64 14.00 5.97
C GLU A 95 17.89 13.71 4.66
N ALA A 96 18.56 13.81 3.52
CA ALA A 96 17.98 13.57 2.20
C ALA A 96 17.43 12.14 2.01
N CYS A 97 18.00 11.15 2.70
CA CYS A 97 17.57 9.75 2.59
C CYS A 97 16.38 9.39 3.49
N ARG A 98 15.97 10.26 4.42
CA ARG A 98 14.93 9.99 5.42
C ARG A 98 13.67 10.77 5.08
N ARG A 99 12.58 10.08 4.76
CA ARG A 99 11.34 10.72 4.25
C ARG A 99 10.22 10.83 5.27
N TYR A 100 10.36 10.29 6.48
CA TYR A 100 9.27 10.22 7.45
C TYR A 100 9.49 11.16 8.63
N THR A 101 8.45 11.87 9.05
CA THR A 101 8.44 12.70 10.26
C THR A 101 7.51 12.08 11.29
N CYS A 102 7.95 12.03 12.54
CA CYS A 102 7.21 11.41 13.63
C CYS A 102 6.74 12.47 14.63
N GLY A 103 5.45 12.73 14.70
CA GLY A 103 4.87 13.63 15.68
C GLY A 103 4.48 12.90 16.96
N VAL A 104 4.88 13.44 18.11
CA VAL A 104 4.72 12.79 19.43
C VAL A 104 4.02 13.75 20.39
N GLY A 105 2.96 13.26 21.04
CA GLY A 105 2.30 13.92 22.16
C GLY A 105 2.26 12.99 23.36
N CYS A 106 2.70 13.46 24.53
CA CYS A 106 2.76 12.66 25.75
C CYS A 106 2.26 13.44 26.97
N ARG A 107 1.96 12.74 28.06
CA ARG A 107 1.71 13.36 29.37
C ARG A 107 3.02 13.91 29.95
N ALA A 108 2.95 14.84 30.90
CA ALA A 108 4.13 15.35 31.58
C ALA A 108 4.82 14.21 32.35
N GLY A 109 6.16 14.13 32.26
CA GLY A 109 6.96 13.09 32.92
C GLY A 109 6.91 11.72 32.23
N ALA A 110 6.47 11.64 30.98
CA ALA A 110 6.51 10.39 30.22
C ALA A 110 7.95 9.88 30.11
N SER A 111 8.16 8.59 30.37
CA SER A 111 9.51 8.03 30.38
C SER A 111 10.08 7.92 28.96
N ARG A 112 11.42 7.97 28.86
CA ARG A 112 12.15 7.69 27.61
C ARG A 112 11.70 6.37 26.98
N GLN A 113 11.53 5.32 27.80
CA GLN A 113 11.18 3.99 27.32
C GLN A 113 9.76 3.95 26.75
N ASP A 114 8.78 4.58 27.41
CA ASP A 114 7.40 4.62 26.91
C ASP A 114 7.31 5.32 25.55
N ILE A 115 8.09 6.38 25.36
CA ILE A 115 8.14 7.12 24.09
C ILE A 115 8.83 6.30 23.01
N LEU A 116 9.96 5.66 23.30
CA LEU A 116 10.66 4.78 22.36
C LEU A 116 9.79 3.60 21.93
N ASP A 117 9.10 2.96 22.88
CA ASP A 117 8.20 1.84 22.59
C ASP A 117 7.03 2.28 21.70
N ALA A 118 6.46 3.46 21.97
CA ALA A 118 5.38 4.03 21.18
C ALA A 118 5.82 4.34 19.74
N ILE A 119 6.97 4.99 19.57
CA ILE A 119 7.55 5.29 18.24
C ILE A 119 7.86 3.99 17.50
N THR A 120 8.48 3.01 18.16
CA THR A 120 8.83 1.74 17.54
C THR A 120 7.59 1.00 17.05
N LYS A 121 6.55 0.89 17.89
CA LYS A 121 5.27 0.28 17.50
C LYS A 121 4.58 1.03 16.37
N ALA A 122 4.62 2.35 16.39
CA ALA A 122 4.10 3.19 15.32
C ALA A 122 4.82 2.93 13.99
N CYS A 123 6.15 2.90 13.98
CA CYS A 123 6.94 2.59 12.78
C CYS A 123 6.61 1.19 12.22
N ILE A 124 6.57 0.18 13.09
CA ILE A 124 6.20 -1.20 12.71
C ILE A 124 4.81 -1.24 12.06
N SER A 125 3.85 -0.50 12.60
CA SER A 125 2.46 -0.50 12.09
C SER A 125 2.33 0.02 10.66
N VAL A 126 3.29 0.82 10.19
CA VAL A 126 3.31 1.38 8.83
C VAL A 126 4.45 0.82 7.97
N GLY A 127 5.12 -0.24 8.44
CA GLY A 127 6.14 -0.95 7.68
C GLY A 127 7.47 -0.19 7.52
N ILE A 128 7.79 0.73 8.45
CA ILE A 128 9.06 1.45 8.47
C ILE A 128 9.83 1.16 9.77
N THR A 129 11.07 1.64 9.84
CA THR A 129 11.96 1.54 10.99
C THR A 129 12.29 2.92 11.56
N GLY A 130 12.87 2.97 12.76
CA GLY A 130 13.33 4.23 13.36
C GLY A 130 14.36 4.98 12.50
N SER A 131 15.17 4.26 11.71
CA SER A 131 16.15 4.86 10.80
C SER A 131 15.54 5.55 9.58
N ASP A 132 14.28 5.26 9.25
CA ASP A 132 13.55 5.92 8.16
C ASP A 132 12.98 7.28 8.60
N LEU A 133 12.92 7.52 9.91
CA LEU A 133 12.48 8.79 10.48
C LEU A 133 13.59 9.84 10.35
N ARG A 134 13.22 11.00 9.82
CA ARG A 134 14.07 12.18 9.71
C ARG A 134 14.21 12.90 11.05
N CYS A 135 13.10 13.03 11.77
CA CYS A 135 13.04 13.76 13.03
C CYS A 135 11.82 13.34 13.87
N ILE A 136 11.86 13.71 15.14
CA ILE A 136 10.71 13.70 16.04
C ILE A 136 10.19 15.13 16.18
N ALA A 137 8.88 15.31 16.22
CA ALA A 137 8.24 16.60 16.36
C ALA A 137 7.25 16.62 17.52
N SER A 138 7.18 17.71 18.28
CA SER A 138 6.17 17.93 19.32
C SER A 138 5.77 19.39 19.41
N ALA A 139 4.86 19.73 20.32
CA ALA A 139 4.40 21.10 20.52
C ALA A 139 5.35 21.90 21.42
N TRP A 140 5.34 23.23 21.29
CA TRP A 140 6.13 24.18 22.10
C TRP A 140 6.10 23.90 23.61
N VAL A 141 4.96 23.43 24.14
CA VAL A 141 4.76 23.11 25.56
C VAL A 141 5.63 21.93 26.02
N LYS A 142 6.14 21.11 25.10
CA LYS A 142 6.96 19.92 25.34
C LYS A 142 8.46 20.15 25.18
N ARG A 143 8.90 21.40 24.94
CA ARG A 143 10.32 21.73 24.71
C ARG A 143 11.28 21.32 25.83
N HIS A 144 10.77 21.17 27.05
CA HIS A 144 11.54 20.82 28.26
C HIS A 144 11.19 19.42 28.78
N GLU A 145 10.49 18.59 27.98
CA GLU A 145 10.12 17.23 28.37
C GLU A 145 11.32 16.30 28.23
N GLN A 146 11.99 15.99 29.35
CA GLN A 146 13.25 15.24 29.34
C GLN A 146 13.11 13.86 28.67
N GLY A 147 12.03 13.12 28.93
CA GLY A 147 11.83 11.80 28.31
C GLY A 147 11.71 11.86 26.79
N LEU A 148 11.16 12.94 26.25
CA LEU A 148 11.07 13.15 24.80
C LEU A 148 12.43 13.49 24.20
N LEU A 149 13.19 14.38 24.85
CA LEU A 149 14.54 14.76 24.44
C LEU A 149 15.49 13.55 24.48
N ASP A 150 15.42 12.75 25.55
CA ASP A 150 16.23 11.55 25.71
C ASP A 150 15.89 10.47 24.67
N ALA A 151 14.60 10.33 24.32
CA ALA A 151 14.16 9.39 23.29
C ALA A 151 14.67 9.82 21.90
N ALA A 152 14.60 11.11 21.59
CA ALA A 152 15.14 11.65 20.36
C ALA A 152 16.67 11.48 20.28
N GLY A 153 17.38 11.79 21.36
CA GLY A 153 18.82 11.58 21.47
C GLY A 153 19.22 10.11 21.30
N TYR A 154 18.45 9.18 21.90
CA TYR A 154 18.70 7.74 21.75
C TYR A 154 18.53 7.26 20.30
N LEU A 155 17.57 7.82 19.55
CA LEU A 155 17.35 7.50 18.15
C LEU A 155 18.33 8.22 17.20
N GLY A 156 19.15 9.15 17.70
CA GLY A 156 19.99 10.01 16.88
C GLY A 156 19.16 10.92 15.96
N LEU A 157 18.01 11.38 16.45
CA LEU A 157 17.07 12.23 15.71
C LEU A 157 16.96 13.60 16.38
N ASP A 158 16.80 14.63 15.56
CA ASP A 158 16.46 15.96 16.05
C ASP A 158 15.03 15.97 16.61
N CYS A 159 14.83 16.72 17.71
CA CYS A 159 13.52 16.96 18.30
C CYS A 159 13.04 18.37 17.98
N VAL A 160 12.04 18.46 17.12
CA VAL A 160 11.49 19.72 16.59
C VAL A 160 10.27 20.14 17.39
N PHE A 161 10.24 21.40 17.83
CA PHE A 161 9.10 21.94 18.57
C PHE A 161 8.33 22.95 17.70
N ILE A 162 7.06 22.66 17.45
CA ILE A 162 6.18 23.50 16.63
C ILE A 162 5.45 24.51 17.51
N SER A 163 5.41 25.77 17.05
CA SER A 163 4.74 26.87 17.75
C SER A 163 3.23 26.65 17.85
N ARG A 164 2.61 27.39 18.77
CA ARG A 164 1.16 27.32 18.97
C ARG A 164 0.41 27.77 17.74
N GLU A 165 0.84 28.90 17.17
CA GLU A 165 0.23 29.58 16.04
C GLU A 165 0.25 28.69 14.79
N ALA A 166 1.34 27.95 14.56
CA ALA A 166 1.44 27.00 13.45
C ALA A 166 0.48 25.82 13.60
N ILE A 167 0.31 25.28 14.83
CA ILE A 167 -0.64 24.20 15.11
C ILE A 167 -2.08 24.69 14.95
N GLU A 168 -2.39 25.91 15.41
CA GLU A 168 -3.71 26.54 15.22
C GLU A 168 -4.02 26.71 13.73
N LEU A 169 -3.07 27.24 12.95
CA LEU A 169 -3.21 27.41 11.50
C LEU A 169 -3.41 26.06 10.79
N TYR A 170 -2.71 25.01 11.22
CA TYR A 170 -2.96 23.65 10.70
C TYR A 170 -4.40 23.22 10.91
N TYR A 171 -4.96 23.42 12.12
CA TYR A 171 -6.35 23.06 12.40
C TYR A 171 -7.36 23.91 11.64
N LEU A 172 -7.06 25.17 11.33
CA LEU A 172 -7.90 26.00 10.45
C LEU A 172 -7.92 25.45 9.02
N ASN A 173 -6.77 25.06 8.50
CA ASN A 173 -6.63 24.54 7.13
C ASN A 173 -7.04 23.07 6.97
N ASN A 174 -7.19 22.32 8.07
CA ASN A 174 -7.51 20.90 8.07
C ASN A 174 -8.73 20.62 8.97
N PRO A 175 -9.93 21.10 8.62
CA PRO A 175 -11.12 21.06 9.49
C PRO A 175 -11.56 19.65 9.88
N SER A 176 -11.31 18.67 9.01
CA SER A 176 -11.63 17.25 9.24
C SER A 176 -10.68 16.53 10.21
N THR A 177 -9.61 17.19 10.67
CA THR A 177 -8.69 16.60 11.65
C THR A 177 -9.40 16.42 12.99
N TYR A 178 -9.22 15.25 13.62
CA TYR A 178 -9.75 14.96 14.95
C TYR A 178 -9.39 16.06 15.97
N ARG A 179 -10.37 16.44 16.79
CA ARG A 179 -10.26 17.49 17.81
C ARG A 179 -10.51 16.97 19.22
N SER A 180 -9.53 17.13 20.12
CA SER A 180 -9.69 16.77 21.53
C SER A 180 -9.96 18.00 22.40
N GLU A 181 -11.17 18.06 22.95
CA GLU A 181 -11.58 19.16 23.85
C GLU A 181 -10.77 19.17 25.16
N MET A 182 -10.38 17.98 25.64
CA MET A 182 -9.51 17.84 26.81
C MET A 182 -8.14 18.49 26.57
N VAL A 183 -7.52 18.23 25.40
CA VAL A 183 -6.23 18.82 25.05
C VAL A 183 -6.37 20.33 24.83
N PHE A 184 -7.45 20.76 24.18
CA PHE A 184 -7.74 22.18 23.98
C PHE A 184 -7.82 22.95 25.30
N ARG A 185 -8.52 22.41 26.30
CA ARG A 185 -8.58 23.01 27.64
C ARG A 185 -7.24 23.03 28.37
N ALA A 186 -6.39 22.03 28.12
CA ALA A 186 -5.11 21.91 28.80
C ALA A 186 -4.03 22.84 28.22
N ILE A 187 -3.96 22.99 26.89
CA ILE A 187 -2.83 23.67 26.22
C ILE A 187 -3.25 24.63 25.10
N GLY A 188 -4.55 24.81 24.85
CA GLY A 188 -5.06 25.77 23.87
C GLY A 188 -5.10 25.30 22.41
N VAL A 189 -4.76 24.04 22.13
CA VAL A 189 -4.86 23.42 20.79
C VAL A 189 -5.49 22.03 20.87
N TYR A 190 -6.08 21.55 19.79
CA TYR A 190 -6.89 20.32 19.80
C TYR A 190 -6.08 19.00 19.78
N GLY A 191 -4.78 19.07 19.54
CA GLY A 191 -3.90 17.91 19.43
C GLY A 191 -2.48 18.31 19.07
N ILE A 192 -1.53 17.40 19.32
CA ILE A 192 -0.09 17.61 19.11
C ILE A 192 0.47 16.69 18.02
N ALA A 193 0.35 15.38 18.20
CA ALA A 193 1.08 14.41 17.38
C ALA A 193 0.89 14.60 15.86
N GLN A 194 -0.35 14.59 15.38
CA GLN A 194 -0.64 14.74 13.97
C GLN A 194 -0.23 16.10 13.36
N PRO A 195 -0.62 17.26 13.91
CA PRO A 195 -0.17 18.54 13.37
C PRO A 195 1.35 18.66 13.37
N CYS A 196 2.04 18.20 14.41
CA CYS A 196 3.49 18.23 14.48
C CYS A 196 4.13 17.33 13.40
N ALA A 197 3.63 16.10 13.19
CA ALA A 197 4.13 15.24 12.12
C ALA A 197 4.01 15.92 10.74
N MET A 198 2.86 16.51 10.46
CA MET A 198 2.56 17.13 9.17
C MET A 198 3.37 18.42 8.95
N LEU A 199 3.45 19.29 9.95
CA LEU A 199 4.07 20.62 9.83
C LEU A 199 5.60 20.58 9.78
N THR A 200 6.22 19.51 10.28
CA THR A 200 7.69 19.41 10.30
C THR A 200 8.26 18.99 8.94
N GLY A 201 7.50 18.33 8.08
CA GLY A 201 7.95 17.95 6.74
C GLY A 201 7.44 18.88 5.64
N ARG A 202 7.96 18.71 4.43
CA ARG A 202 7.51 19.38 3.19
C ARG A 202 6.57 18.48 2.41
N ASN A 203 5.49 19.06 1.88
CA ASN A 203 4.47 18.35 1.09
C ASN A 203 4.11 17.00 1.73
N THR A 204 3.79 17.04 3.01
CA THR A 204 3.60 15.85 3.82
C THR A 204 2.27 15.17 3.52
N GLN A 205 2.32 13.85 3.43
CA GLN A 205 1.17 12.96 3.41
C GLN A 205 1.11 12.21 4.74
N LEU A 206 -0.06 12.15 5.35
CA LEU A 206 -0.25 11.40 6.58
C LEU A 206 -0.19 9.90 6.28
N VAL A 207 0.65 9.17 7.02
CA VAL A 207 0.83 7.71 6.88
C VAL A 207 0.23 6.98 8.07
N LEU A 208 0.53 7.47 9.28
CA LEU A 208 -0.11 7.00 10.51
C LEU A 208 -0.93 8.17 11.09
N PRO A 209 -2.28 8.09 11.09
CA PRO A 209 -3.08 9.06 11.83
C PRO A 209 -2.79 8.99 13.32
N ARG A 210 -3.20 10.03 14.05
CA ARG A 210 -3.05 10.10 15.51
C ARG A 210 -3.46 8.78 16.19
N THR A 211 -2.47 8.03 16.69
CA THR A 211 -2.64 6.73 17.33
C THR A 211 -2.04 6.75 18.73
N VAL A 212 -2.70 6.13 19.70
CA VAL A 212 -2.25 6.11 21.10
C VAL A 212 -1.62 4.76 21.44
N PHE A 213 -0.38 4.79 21.90
CA PHE A 213 0.38 3.63 22.39
C PHE A 213 0.76 3.89 23.85
N ASN A 214 0.21 3.13 24.79
CA ASN A 214 0.52 3.23 26.22
C ASN A 214 0.49 4.66 26.79
N GLY A 215 -0.46 5.49 26.34
CA GLY A 215 -0.59 6.89 26.80
C GLY A 215 0.32 7.90 26.11
N VAL A 216 1.18 7.45 25.18
CA VAL A 216 1.90 8.30 24.23
C VAL A 216 1.14 8.29 22.91
N THR A 217 0.85 9.47 22.38
CA THR A 217 0.20 9.65 21.08
C THR A 217 1.26 9.85 20.01
N VAL A 218 1.20 9.09 18.92
CA VAL A 218 2.12 9.17 17.80
C VAL A 218 1.34 9.37 16.49
N ALA A 219 1.91 10.12 15.57
CA ALA A 219 1.48 10.21 14.18
C ALA A 219 2.72 10.22 13.29
N ILE A 220 2.61 9.68 12.07
CA ILE A 220 3.71 9.62 11.12
C ILE A 220 3.26 10.24 9.80
N ALA A 221 4.05 11.14 9.26
CA ALA A 221 3.86 11.69 7.93
C ALA A 221 5.06 11.37 7.04
N ARG A 222 4.83 11.29 5.73
CA ARG A 222 5.86 11.08 4.70
C ARG A 222 5.96 12.34 3.86
N GLU A 223 7.17 12.82 3.60
CA GLU A 223 7.41 13.89 2.64
C GLU A 223 7.29 13.34 1.21
N CYS A 224 6.47 14.00 0.39
CA CYS A 224 6.35 13.70 -1.03
C CYS A 224 7.42 14.48 -1.81
N LEU A 225 8.35 13.76 -2.44
CA LEU A 225 9.37 14.34 -3.32
C LEU A 225 8.83 14.52 -4.74
N PHE A 226 9.58 15.26 -5.56
CA PHE A 226 9.20 15.50 -6.96
C PHE A 226 9.03 14.19 -7.77
N GLU A 227 9.82 13.16 -7.49
CA GLU A 227 9.66 11.83 -8.09
C GLU A 227 8.31 11.18 -7.74
N ASP A 228 7.81 11.43 -6.53
CA ASP A 228 6.48 10.96 -6.10
C ASP A 228 5.37 11.69 -6.89
N THR A 229 5.60 12.94 -7.30
CA THR A 229 4.67 13.70 -8.17
C THR A 229 4.77 13.35 -9.66
N LEU A 230 5.90 12.79 -10.11
CA LEU A 230 6.09 12.35 -11.50
C LEU A 230 5.56 10.94 -11.75
N SER A 231 5.34 10.17 -10.70
CA SER A 231 4.67 8.88 -10.75
C SER A 231 3.17 9.14 -10.92
N PRO A 232 2.52 8.76 -12.04
CA PRO A 232 1.07 8.89 -12.16
C PRO A 232 0.43 7.85 -11.23
N GLY A 233 0.24 8.22 -9.97
CA GLY A 233 -0.09 7.26 -8.92
C GLY A 233 -0.82 7.81 -7.71
N ASP A 234 -0.50 9.01 -7.21
CA ASP A 234 -1.06 9.48 -5.92
C ASP A 234 -1.62 10.90 -6.03
N ASN A 235 -2.90 11.02 -6.41
CA ASN A 235 -3.63 12.28 -6.28
C ASN A 235 -4.31 12.37 -4.90
N VAL A 236 -3.79 13.27 -4.07
CA VAL A 236 -4.49 13.82 -2.90
C VAL A 236 -5.44 14.92 -3.38
N LYS A 237 -6.73 14.61 -3.46
CA LYS A 237 -7.85 15.55 -3.27
C LYS A 237 -9.06 14.77 -2.77
N GLY A 238 -9.38 14.89 -1.48
CA GLY A 238 -10.72 14.94 -0.85
C GLY A 238 -11.82 13.89 -1.14
N GLU A 239 -11.74 13.12 -2.20
CA GLU A 239 -12.58 11.99 -2.53
C GLU A 239 -11.69 10.77 -2.34
N GLY A 240 -11.90 10.01 -1.27
CA GLY A 240 -10.95 8.99 -0.88
C GLY A 240 -10.76 7.90 -1.95
N VAL A 241 -9.66 7.16 -1.85
CA VAL A 241 -9.25 6.20 -2.88
C VAL A 241 -10.21 5.02 -2.93
N VAL A 242 -10.61 4.61 -4.13
CA VAL A 242 -11.54 3.51 -4.37
C VAL A 242 -10.77 2.24 -4.76
N LEU A 243 -11.00 1.13 -4.06
CA LEU A 243 -10.52 -0.18 -4.51
C LEU A 243 -11.63 -0.89 -5.29
N VAL A 244 -11.39 -1.15 -6.57
CA VAL A 244 -12.26 -1.99 -7.41
C VAL A 244 -11.75 -3.42 -7.35
N LEU A 245 -12.50 -4.31 -6.70
CA LEU A 245 -12.17 -5.73 -6.68
C LEU A 245 -12.70 -6.37 -7.97
N GLY A 246 -11.81 -6.89 -8.81
CA GLY A 246 -12.19 -7.65 -9.99
C GLY A 246 -11.29 -7.46 -11.21
N GLY A 247 -11.39 -8.40 -12.14
CA GLY A 247 -10.70 -8.38 -13.42
C GLY A 247 -11.65 -8.66 -14.59
N THR A 248 -12.90 -8.23 -14.45
CA THR A 248 -13.98 -8.46 -15.42
C THR A 248 -14.32 -7.17 -16.16
N THR A 249 -15.17 -7.28 -17.19
CA THR A 249 -15.65 -6.13 -17.97
C THR A 249 -16.33 -5.07 -17.09
N GLU A 250 -17.01 -5.49 -16.01
CA GLU A 250 -17.63 -4.60 -15.02
C GLU A 250 -16.58 -3.78 -14.26
N GLY A 251 -15.53 -4.43 -13.75
CA GLY A 251 -14.45 -3.74 -13.04
C GLY A 251 -13.76 -2.69 -13.91
N ILE A 252 -13.57 -3.00 -15.20
CA ILE A 252 -13.05 -2.03 -16.20
C ILE A 252 -14.00 -0.85 -16.37
N SER A 253 -15.30 -1.11 -16.48
CA SER A 253 -16.31 -0.05 -16.66
C SER A 253 -16.32 0.90 -15.47
N VAL A 254 -16.25 0.36 -14.26
CA VAL A 254 -16.18 1.16 -13.02
C VAL A 254 -14.88 1.95 -12.95
N ALA A 255 -13.74 1.30 -13.22
CA ALA A 255 -12.44 1.98 -13.26
C ALA A 255 -12.41 3.15 -14.26
N ARG A 256 -12.97 2.97 -15.46
CA ARG A 256 -13.10 4.04 -16.46
C ARG A 256 -13.98 5.19 -15.99
N GLU A 257 -15.09 4.90 -15.31
CA GLU A 257 -15.97 5.93 -14.76
C GLU A 257 -15.27 6.74 -13.67
N LEU A 258 -14.49 6.06 -12.81
CA LEU A 258 -13.69 6.71 -11.77
C LEU A 258 -12.58 7.58 -12.37
N GLU A 259 -11.90 7.09 -13.42
CA GLU A 259 -10.90 7.85 -14.19
C GLU A 259 -11.49 9.15 -14.76
N LEU A 260 -12.65 9.06 -15.43
CA LEU A 260 -13.33 10.21 -16.03
C LEU A 260 -13.76 11.25 -14.98
N LYS A 261 -14.07 10.80 -13.76
CA LYS A 261 -14.43 11.65 -12.63
C LYS A 261 -13.21 12.19 -11.86
N GLY A 262 -12.00 11.73 -12.19
CA GLY A 262 -10.77 12.13 -11.51
C GLY A 262 -10.61 11.56 -10.10
N VAL A 263 -11.33 10.49 -9.77
CA VAL A 263 -11.28 9.81 -8.47
C VAL A 263 -10.06 8.89 -8.43
N GLY A 264 -9.29 8.89 -7.34
CA GLY A 264 -8.19 7.95 -7.15
C GLY A 264 -8.71 6.52 -6.99
N TYR A 265 -8.13 5.54 -7.71
CA TYR A 265 -8.57 4.17 -7.61
C TYR A 265 -7.47 3.13 -7.87
N TYR A 266 -7.71 1.91 -7.38
CA TYR A 266 -6.96 0.70 -7.71
C TYR A 266 -7.90 -0.38 -8.27
N VAL A 267 -7.37 -1.25 -9.12
CA VAL A 267 -8.11 -2.41 -9.65
C VAL A 267 -7.35 -3.68 -9.30
N SER A 268 -7.98 -4.58 -8.55
CA SER A 268 -7.34 -5.85 -8.17
C SER A 268 -7.73 -7.00 -9.09
N THR A 269 -6.76 -7.69 -9.65
CA THR A 269 -6.94 -8.92 -10.41
C THR A 269 -6.24 -10.08 -9.73
N ALA A 270 -6.86 -11.26 -9.78
CA ALA A 270 -6.30 -12.49 -9.25
C ALA A 270 -5.48 -13.28 -10.29
N THR A 271 -5.52 -12.88 -11.57
CA THR A 271 -4.89 -13.61 -12.68
C THR A 271 -3.84 -12.75 -13.40
N ASP A 272 -2.74 -13.37 -13.79
CA ASP A 272 -1.68 -12.76 -14.62
C ASP A 272 -2.21 -12.22 -15.95
N TYR A 273 -3.18 -12.94 -16.56
CA TYR A 273 -3.81 -12.51 -17.80
C TYR A 273 -4.58 -11.20 -17.61
N GLY A 274 -5.41 -11.11 -16.57
CA GLY A 274 -6.09 -9.88 -16.19
C GLY A 274 -5.09 -8.77 -15.89
N TYR A 275 -4.00 -9.07 -15.17
CA TYR A 275 -2.98 -8.08 -14.85
C TYR A 275 -2.36 -7.45 -16.08
N ARG A 276 -1.93 -8.25 -17.06
CA ARG A 276 -1.35 -7.73 -18.31
C ARG A 276 -2.37 -6.92 -19.11
N LEU A 277 -3.58 -7.45 -19.28
CA LEU A 277 -4.64 -6.81 -20.05
C LEU A 277 -5.07 -5.45 -19.47
N PHE A 278 -5.10 -5.34 -18.14
CA PHE A 278 -5.51 -4.11 -17.46
C PHE A 278 -4.35 -3.15 -17.27
N LYS A 279 -3.12 -3.64 -17.07
CA LYS A 279 -1.93 -2.79 -16.90
C LYS A 279 -1.65 -1.93 -18.13
N GLU A 280 -1.93 -2.42 -19.33
CA GLU A 280 -1.86 -1.59 -20.55
C GLU A 280 -2.84 -0.41 -20.54
N LYS A 281 -3.99 -0.55 -19.86
CA LYS A 281 -5.06 0.47 -19.85
C LYS A 281 -4.99 1.41 -18.64
N PHE A 282 -4.59 0.89 -17.48
CA PHE A 282 -4.68 1.61 -16.20
C PHE A 282 -3.32 1.71 -15.48
N GLY A 283 -2.24 1.23 -16.10
CA GLY A 283 -0.87 1.40 -15.62
C GLY A 283 -0.62 0.79 -14.25
N SER A 284 0.02 1.57 -13.38
CA SER A 284 0.39 1.20 -12.00
C SER A 284 -0.80 0.98 -11.07
N ARG A 285 -2.03 1.35 -11.47
CA ARG A 285 -3.24 1.19 -10.64
C ARG A 285 -3.79 -0.23 -10.61
N VAL A 286 -3.25 -1.13 -11.44
CA VAL A 286 -3.63 -2.54 -11.46
C VAL A 286 -2.75 -3.31 -10.49
N VAL A 287 -3.39 -4.08 -9.61
CA VAL A 287 -2.74 -4.88 -8.57
C VAL A 287 -3.00 -6.35 -8.85
N LEU A 288 -1.94 -7.15 -8.98
CA LEU A 288 -2.04 -8.61 -9.07
C LEU A 288 -1.90 -9.19 -7.66
N GLU A 289 -3.03 -9.41 -6.99
CA GLU A 289 -3.00 -9.94 -5.63
C GLU A 289 -4.22 -10.82 -5.33
N ASN A 290 -3.96 -11.94 -4.65
CA ASN A 290 -4.99 -12.77 -4.05
C ASN A 290 -5.16 -12.36 -2.58
N PHE A 291 -5.98 -11.34 -2.36
CA PHE A 291 -6.16 -10.75 -1.05
C PHE A 291 -6.65 -11.74 0.01
N THR A 292 -5.95 -11.75 1.15
CA THR A 292 -6.38 -12.37 2.41
C THR A 292 -6.95 -11.30 3.34
N ASN A 293 -7.48 -11.67 4.51
CA ASN A 293 -7.91 -10.67 5.50
C ASN A 293 -6.76 -9.70 5.87
N ASP A 294 -5.59 -10.23 6.17
CA ASP A 294 -4.45 -9.40 6.59
C ASP A 294 -3.86 -8.60 5.43
N SER A 295 -3.79 -9.18 4.23
CA SER A 295 -3.22 -8.48 3.08
C SER A 295 -4.17 -7.40 2.56
N LEU A 296 -5.49 -7.62 2.60
CA LEU A 296 -6.47 -6.60 2.26
C LEU A 296 -6.52 -5.48 3.30
N LYS A 297 -6.47 -5.79 4.61
CA LYS A 297 -6.38 -4.77 5.67
C LYS A 297 -5.18 -3.86 5.46
N ARG A 298 -4.02 -4.47 5.21
CA ARG A 298 -2.78 -3.75 4.93
C ARG A 298 -2.93 -2.90 3.69
N PHE A 299 -3.45 -3.46 2.60
CA PHE A 299 -3.64 -2.74 1.36
C PHE A 299 -4.56 -1.52 1.53
N ILE A 300 -5.70 -1.69 2.21
CA ILE A 300 -6.65 -0.61 2.51
C ILE A 300 -5.98 0.49 3.33
N THR A 301 -5.21 0.11 4.35
CA THR A 301 -4.53 1.05 5.24
C THR A 301 -3.42 1.81 4.50
N THR A 302 -2.55 1.07 3.79
CA THR A 302 -1.41 1.64 3.06
C THR A 302 -1.85 2.60 1.97
N HIS A 303 -2.91 2.27 1.23
CA HIS A 303 -3.38 3.07 0.10
C HIS A 303 -4.55 4.00 0.46
N CYS A 304 -4.87 4.14 1.76
CA CYS A 304 -5.94 4.99 2.25
C CYS A 304 -7.28 4.77 1.52
N ILE A 305 -7.64 3.50 1.30
CA ILE A 305 -8.88 3.13 0.61
C ILE A 305 -10.07 3.50 1.50
N THR A 306 -10.99 4.31 0.95
CA THR A 306 -12.20 4.76 1.68
C THR A 306 -13.46 4.06 1.20
N ARG A 307 -13.41 3.47 0.00
CA ARG A 307 -14.50 2.71 -0.58
C ARG A 307 -13.97 1.49 -1.33
N VAL A 308 -14.61 0.35 -1.14
CA VAL A 308 -14.38 -0.87 -1.92
C VAL A 308 -15.60 -1.12 -2.80
N ILE A 309 -15.40 -1.20 -4.11
CA ILE A 309 -16.43 -1.61 -5.07
C ILE A 309 -16.12 -3.04 -5.49
N ASP A 310 -16.98 -3.97 -5.07
CA ASP A 310 -16.86 -5.37 -5.42
C ASP A 310 -17.50 -5.63 -6.79
N CYS A 311 -16.65 -5.75 -7.81
CA CYS A 311 -17.01 -6.15 -9.17
C CYS A 311 -16.51 -7.58 -9.47
N THR A 312 -16.21 -8.37 -8.43
CA THR A 312 -15.76 -9.74 -8.62
C THR A 312 -16.89 -10.59 -9.18
N HIS A 313 -16.53 -11.75 -9.73
CA HIS A 313 -17.55 -12.68 -10.22
C HIS A 313 -18.39 -13.20 -9.04
N PRO A 314 -19.69 -13.47 -9.21
CA PRO A 314 -20.54 -14.08 -8.19
C PRO A 314 -19.96 -15.32 -7.47
N TYR A 315 -19.08 -16.07 -8.13
CA TYR A 315 -18.44 -17.28 -7.59
C TYR A 315 -17.16 -17.00 -6.79
N ALA A 316 -16.73 -15.73 -6.68
CA ALA A 316 -15.54 -15.32 -5.96
C ALA A 316 -15.80 -15.17 -4.43
N HIS A 317 -16.58 -16.10 -3.85
CA HIS A 317 -17.11 -16.03 -2.48
C HIS A 317 -16.03 -15.76 -1.41
N VAL A 318 -14.80 -16.22 -1.62
CA VAL A 318 -13.71 -16.00 -0.67
C VAL A 318 -13.30 -14.54 -0.61
N ILE A 319 -13.06 -13.88 -1.75
CA ILE A 319 -12.64 -12.47 -1.74
C ILE A 319 -13.81 -11.57 -1.35
N THR A 320 -15.03 -11.89 -1.79
CA THR A 320 -16.24 -11.18 -1.36
C THR A 320 -16.42 -11.24 0.16
N SER A 321 -16.28 -12.43 0.77
CA SER A 321 -16.36 -12.60 2.22
C SER A 321 -15.25 -11.85 2.96
N VAL A 322 -14.01 -11.94 2.47
CA VAL A 322 -12.87 -11.20 3.02
C VAL A 322 -13.10 -9.69 2.94
N ALA A 323 -13.54 -9.18 1.79
CA ALA A 323 -13.80 -7.76 1.59
C ALA A 323 -14.90 -7.24 2.50
N LYS A 324 -16.03 -7.95 2.62
CA LYS A 324 -17.11 -7.58 3.54
C LYS A 324 -16.62 -7.55 5.00
N ALA A 325 -15.91 -8.57 5.44
CA ALA A 325 -15.39 -8.66 6.81
C ALA A 325 -14.41 -7.52 7.11
N VAL A 326 -13.42 -7.31 6.23
CA VAL A 326 -12.38 -6.29 6.40
C VAL A 326 -12.96 -4.87 6.32
N CYS A 327 -13.87 -4.61 5.38
CA CYS A 327 -14.49 -3.28 5.25
C CYS A 327 -15.34 -2.95 6.49
N CYS A 328 -16.09 -3.93 7.00
CA CYS A 328 -16.85 -3.78 8.24
C CYS A 328 -15.92 -3.47 9.43
N GLU A 329 -14.83 -4.21 9.56
CA GLU A 329 -13.85 -4.01 10.65
C GLU A 329 -13.16 -2.64 10.59
N LEU A 330 -12.82 -2.16 9.39
CA LEU A 330 -12.09 -0.90 9.19
C LEU A 330 -13.00 0.33 9.01
N GLY A 331 -14.32 0.15 8.99
CA GLY A 331 -15.27 1.24 8.73
C GLY A 331 -15.18 1.82 7.31
N VAL A 332 -14.78 1.00 6.34
CA VAL A 332 -14.67 1.37 4.92
C VAL A 332 -15.99 1.08 4.20
N GLU A 333 -16.41 1.98 3.32
CA GLU A 333 -17.66 1.80 2.57
C GLU A 333 -17.53 0.62 1.58
N TYR A 334 -18.38 -0.39 1.70
CA TYR A 334 -18.41 -1.52 0.77
C TYR A 334 -19.65 -1.44 -0.13
N VAL A 335 -19.42 -1.43 -1.44
CA VAL A 335 -20.46 -1.40 -2.47
C VAL A 335 -20.35 -2.66 -3.33
N SER A 336 -21.36 -3.53 -3.27
CA SER A 336 -21.45 -4.68 -4.17
C SER A 336 -22.03 -4.25 -5.52
N LYS A 337 -21.25 -4.41 -6.58
CA LYS A 337 -21.72 -4.39 -7.99
C LYS A 337 -21.61 -5.77 -8.63
N ILE A 338 -21.48 -6.82 -7.82
CA ILE A 338 -21.63 -8.20 -8.26
C ILE A 338 -23.02 -8.31 -8.89
N ARG A 339 -23.11 -8.72 -10.16
CA ARG A 339 -24.41 -9.02 -10.77
C ARG A 339 -25.10 -10.04 -9.88
N GLU A 340 -26.34 -9.81 -9.47
CA GLU A 340 -27.15 -10.83 -8.83
C GLU A 340 -27.38 -11.97 -9.83
N THR A 341 -26.45 -12.92 -9.89
CA THR A 341 -26.77 -14.29 -10.27
C THR A 341 -27.15 -14.95 -8.96
N GLY A 342 -28.42 -14.84 -8.56
CA GLY A 342 -28.88 -15.28 -7.24
C GLY A 342 -28.60 -16.76 -6.98
N MET A 343 -27.45 -17.08 -6.37
CA MET A 343 -26.99 -18.45 -6.16
C MET A 343 -26.06 -18.53 -4.93
N ASP A 344 -26.64 -18.40 -3.73
CA ASP A 344 -26.06 -18.87 -2.46
C ASP A 344 -26.60 -20.27 -2.05
N SER A 345 -27.34 -20.93 -2.94
CA SER A 345 -27.66 -22.35 -2.90
C SER A 345 -26.88 -23.08 -4.01
N GLU A 346 -26.80 -24.41 -3.92
CA GLU A 346 -26.27 -25.30 -4.97
C GLU A 346 -26.39 -24.71 -6.39
N PHE A 347 -25.29 -24.66 -7.15
CA PHE A 347 -25.30 -24.14 -8.51
C PHE A 347 -26.21 -25.00 -9.39
N GLU A 348 -27.47 -24.59 -9.52
CA GLU A 348 -28.44 -25.10 -10.49
C GLU A 348 -28.05 -24.62 -11.89
N TYR A 349 -27.41 -25.52 -12.63
CA TYR A 349 -27.29 -25.41 -14.07
C TYR A 349 -27.91 -26.65 -14.66
N ASP A 350 -28.86 -26.48 -15.57
CA ASP A 350 -29.66 -27.56 -16.15
C ASP A 350 -28.82 -28.66 -16.78
N ARG A 351 -27.56 -28.35 -17.14
CA ARG A 351 -26.59 -29.29 -17.74
C ARG A 351 -25.43 -29.60 -16.80
N LEU A 352 -25.59 -29.44 -15.49
CA LEU A 352 -24.63 -29.92 -14.49
C LEU A 352 -25.05 -31.30 -13.99
N VAL A 353 -24.11 -32.25 -14.07
CA VAL A 353 -24.28 -33.62 -13.57
C VAL A 353 -23.18 -33.92 -12.57
N THR A 354 -23.57 -34.39 -11.39
CA THR A 354 -22.61 -34.88 -10.39
C THR A 354 -22.59 -36.41 -10.43
N VAL A 355 -21.39 -36.99 -10.43
CA VAL A 355 -21.17 -38.44 -10.47
C VAL A 355 -20.17 -38.86 -9.39
N SER A 356 -20.20 -40.12 -8.98
CA SER A 356 -19.33 -40.64 -7.92
C SER A 356 -17.95 -41.09 -8.44
N SER A 357 -17.84 -41.38 -9.74
CA SER A 357 -16.63 -41.94 -10.34
C SER A 357 -16.40 -41.50 -11.79
N LEU A 358 -15.20 -41.74 -12.31
CA LEU A 358 -14.88 -41.50 -13.73
C LEU A 358 -15.60 -42.47 -14.67
N ALA A 359 -15.96 -43.67 -14.20
CA ALA A 359 -16.77 -44.61 -14.97
C ALA A 359 -18.21 -44.09 -15.12
N GLU A 360 -18.82 -43.64 -14.02
CA GLU A 360 -20.15 -43.01 -14.06
C GLU A 360 -20.16 -41.72 -14.91
N ALA A 361 -19.03 -41.01 -15.00
CA ALA A 361 -18.90 -39.87 -15.90
C ALA A 361 -19.09 -40.28 -17.37
N MET A 362 -18.56 -41.45 -17.77
CA MET A 362 -18.78 -41.99 -19.12
C MET A 362 -20.23 -42.42 -19.33
N ASP A 363 -20.85 -43.06 -18.34
CA ASP A 363 -22.27 -43.44 -18.43
C ASP A 363 -23.15 -42.20 -18.61
N ALA A 364 -22.83 -41.10 -17.91
CA ALA A 364 -23.51 -39.82 -18.08
C ALA A 364 -23.31 -39.22 -19.49
N ILE A 365 -22.09 -39.29 -20.03
CA ILE A 365 -21.76 -38.84 -21.40
C ILE A 365 -22.61 -39.59 -22.43
N VAL A 366 -22.70 -40.92 -22.30
CA VAL A 366 -23.48 -41.77 -23.20
C VAL A 366 -24.97 -41.46 -23.07
N ARG A 367 -25.50 -41.44 -21.84
CA ARG A 367 -26.91 -41.15 -21.55
C ARG A 367 -27.36 -39.81 -22.11
N LEU A 368 -26.49 -38.79 -22.05
CA LEU A 368 -26.76 -37.45 -22.55
C LEU A 368 -26.41 -37.26 -24.03
N SER A 369 -26.01 -38.32 -24.73
CA SER A 369 -25.64 -38.30 -26.15
C SER A 369 -24.54 -37.28 -26.49
N LEU A 370 -23.62 -37.04 -25.55
CA LEU A 370 -22.49 -36.13 -25.72
C LEU A 370 -21.41 -36.80 -26.58
N LYS A 371 -20.83 -36.03 -27.50
CA LYS A 371 -19.95 -36.49 -28.56
C LYS A 371 -18.50 -36.08 -28.35
N ARG A 372 -18.22 -34.98 -27.67
CA ARG A 372 -16.86 -34.39 -27.58
C ARG A 372 -16.50 -34.00 -26.14
N PRO A 373 -16.39 -34.97 -25.22
CA PRO A 373 -16.06 -34.68 -23.83
C PRO A 373 -14.57 -34.33 -23.65
N LEU A 374 -14.28 -33.31 -22.86
CA LEU A 374 -12.94 -32.93 -22.41
C LEU A 374 -12.69 -33.34 -20.95
N PHE A 375 -11.79 -34.30 -20.77
CA PHE A 375 -11.34 -34.73 -19.45
C PHE A 375 -10.24 -33.81 -18.92
N THR A 376 -10.53 -33.16 -17.79
CA THR A 376 -9.59 -32.26 -17.09
C THR A 376 -9.11 -32.87 -15.76
N THR A 377 -9.19 -34.18 -15.61
CA THR A 377 -8.96 -34.94 -14.37
C THR A 377 -7.52 -35.46 -14.22
N GLY A 378 -6.63 -35.12 -15.16
CA GLY A 378 -5.22 -35.54 -15.18
C GLY A 378 -4.99 -36.94 -15.77
N SER A 379 -3.72 -37.37 -15.84
CA SER A 379 -3.32 -38.61 -16.52
C SER A 379 -3.36 -39.88 -15.67
N LYS A 380 -3.47 -39.74 -14.34
CA LYS A 380 -3.29 -40.85 -13.37
C LYS A 380 -4.35 -41.94 -13.48
N TYR A 381 -5.53 -41.61 -14.01
CA TYR A 381 -6.68 -42.51 -14.04
C TYR A 381 -7.31 -42.53 -15.44
N LEU A 382 -6.54 -42.63 -16.52
CA LEU A 382 -7.08 -42.68 -17.88
C LEU A 382 -7.33 -44.12 -18.39
N SER A 383 -6.91 -45.14 -17.66
CA SER A 383 -7.01 -46.54 -18.08
C SER A 383 -8.46 -46.99 -18.34
N PHE A 384 -9.44 -46.45 -17.62
CA PHE A 384 -10.87 -46.75 -17.81
C PHE A 384 -11.37 -46.37 -19.20
N LEU A 385 -10.71 -45.42 -19.89
CA LEU A 385 -11.12 -45.01 -21.23
C LEU A 385 -10.93 -46.12 -22.26
N LYS A 386 -10.04 -47.08 -22.03
CA LYS A 386 -9.82 -48.23 -22.95
C LYS A 386 -11.10 -48.97 -23.27
N ASP A 387 -11.92 -49.19 -22.24
CA ASP A 387 -13.15 -49.97 -22.35
C ASP A 387 -14.31 -49.15 -22.96
N HIS A 388 -14.14 -47.83 -23.07
CA HIS A 388 -15.18 -46.87 -23.46
C HIS A 388 -14.89 -46.15 -24.80
N LEU A 389 -13.65 -46.11 -25.25
CA LEU A 389 -13.24 -45.48 -26.51
C LEU A 389 -13.62 -46.28 -27.76
N ALA A 390 -14.10 -47.52 -27.59
CA ALA A 390 -14.66 -48.33 -28.67
C ALA A 390 -16.10 -47.93 -29.06
N MET A 391 -16.71 -46.96 -28.37
CA MET A 391 -18.08 -46.51 -28.65
C MET A 391 -18.14 -45.65 -29.93
N GLU A 392 -19.00 -46.04 -30.87
CA GLU A 392 -19.17 -45.31 -32.13
C GLU A 392 -19.62 -43.86 -31.90
N GLY A 393 -18.82 -42.91 -32.42
CA GLY A 393 -19.20 -41.50 -32.52
C GLY A 393 -18.87 -40.61 -31.32
N VAL A 394 -18.13 -41.07 -30.31
CA VAL A 394 -17.60 -40.21 -29.23
C VAL A 394 -16.12 -39.92 -29.45
N GLU A 395 -15.76 -38.66 -29.59
CA GLU A 395 -14.39 -38.18 -29.72
C GLU A 395 -13.90 -37.57 -28.39
N VAL A 396 -13.19 -38.38 -27.60
CA VAL A 396 -12.70 -37.97 -26.28
C VAL A 396 -11.45 -37.11 -26.39
N PHE A 397 -11.48 -35.96 -25.70
CA PHE A 397 -10.35 -35.06 -25.49
C PHE A 397 -9.82 -35.18 -24.07
N VAL A 398 -8.51 -35.10 -23.89
CA VAL A 398 -7.89 -35.16 -22.57
C VAL A 398 -6.86 -34.05 -22.42
N ARG A 399 -6.94 -33.32 -21.30
CA ARG A 399 -5.93 -32.35 -20.92
C ARG A 399 -5.02 -32.93 -19.83
N VAL A 400 -3.73 -33.02 -20.12
CA VAL A 400 -2.71 -33.58 -19.23
C VAL A 400 -1.48 -32.67 -19.15
N LEU A 401 -0.63 -32.90 -18.14
CA LEU A 401 0.67 -32.24 -18.06
C LEU A 401 1.60 -32.74 -19.18
N PRO A 402 2.51 -31.90 -19.69
CA PRO A 402 3.40 -32.23 -20.81
C PRO A 402 4.58 -33.11 -20.38
N PHE A 403 4.31 -34.17 -19.61
CA PHE A 403 5.31 -35.15 -19.20
C PHE A 403 5.22 -36.41 -20.06
N VAL A 404 6.37 -37.03 -20.34
CA VAL A 404 6.46 -38.27 -21.13
C VAL A 404 5.54 -39.35 -20.59
N GLN A 405 5.47 -39.51 -19.26
CA GLN A 405 4.61 -40.49 -18.63
C GLN A 405 3.11 -40.18 -18.80
N SER A 406 2.72 -38.91 -18.76
CA SER A 406 1.33 -38.48 -18.98
C SER A 406 0.89 -38.72 -20.43
N LEU A 407 1.76 -38.43 -21.40
CA LEU A 407 1.52 -38.70 -22.81
C LEU A 407 1.43 -40.21 -23.07
N LYS A 408 2.32 -40.99 -22.46
CA LYS A 408 2.28 -42.46 -22.51
C LYS A 408 0.96 -42.99 -21.96
N SER A 409 0.49 -42.50 -20.80
CA SER A 409 -0.81 -42.90 -20.25
C SER A 409 -1.99 -42.59 -21.19
N CYS A 410 -1.94 -41.48 -21.93
CA CYS A 410 -2.98 -41.16 -22.93
C CYS A 410 -2.92 -42.12 -24.13
N SER A 411 -1.73 -42.39 -24.65
CA SER A 411 -1.51 -43.32 -25.76
C SER A 411 -1.92 -44.75 -25.37
N ASP A 412 -1.49 -45.20 -24.18
CA ASP A 412 -1.84 -46.51 -23.65
C ASP A 412 -3.36 -46.61 -23.50
N ALA A 413 -4.05 -45.53 -23.11
CA ALA A 413 -5.50 -45.50 -23.01
C ALA A 413 -6.24 -45.50 -24.36
N GLY A 414 -5.55 -45.32 -25.50
CA GLY A 414 -6.16 -45.28 -26.83
C GLY A 414 -6.62 -43.89 -27.29
N VAL A 415 -6.24 -42.82 -26.60
CA VAL A 415 -6.57 -41.44 -27.00
C VAL A 415 -5.78 -41.05 -28.25
N LYS A 416 -6.47 -40.61 -29.31
CA LYS A 416 -5.81 -40.12 -30.53
C LYS A 416 -4.89 -38.95 -30.21
N SER A 417 -3.70 -38.92 -30.81
CA SER A 417 -2.70 -37.87 -30.57
C SER A 417 -3.25 -36.45 -30.75
N GLN A 418 -4.09 -36.22 -31.76
CA GLN A 418 -4.75 -34.95 -32.03
C GLN A 418 -5.73 -34.48 -30.94
N ASN A 419 -6.17 -35.37 -30.06
CA ASN A 419 -7.12 -35.10 -28.97
C ASN A 419 -6.43 -34.96 -27.60
N ILE A 420 -5.10 -35.00 -27.57
CA ILE A 420 -4.29 -34.80 -26.37
C ILE A 420 -3.87 -33.33 -26.28
N ILE A 421 -4.35 -32.65 -25.24
CA ILE A 421 -4.02 -31.26 -24.95
C ILE A 421 -2.98 -31.25 -23.83
N ALA A 422 -1.70 -31.30 -24.20
CA ALA A 422 -0.59 -31.32 -23.25
C ALA A 422 -0.17 -29.89 -22.86
N MET A 423 -0.51 -29.46 -21.64
CA MET A 423 -0.23 -28.11 -21.17
C MET A 423 -0.09 -28.04 -19.65
N HIS A 424 0.67 -27.05 -19.17
CA HIS A 424 0.87 -26.79 -17.76
C HIS A 424 -0.08 -25.68 -17.28
N GLY A 425 -0.78 -25.91 -16.17
CA GLY A 425 -1.69 -24.93 -15.55
C GLY A 425 -0.98 -23.99 -14.56
N PRO A 426 -1.73 -23.15 -13.81
CA PRO A 426 -3.20 -23.05 -13.80
C PRO A 426 -3.79 -22.47 -15.10
N PHE A 427 -5.04 -22.79 -15.41
CA PHE A 427 -5.69 -22.43 -16.68
C PHE A 427 -6.76 -21.36 -16.47
N SER A 428 -6.64 -20.22 -17.17
CA SER A 428 -7.59 -19.12 -17.10
C SER A 428 -8.95 -19.44 -17.74
N TYR A 429 -9.96 -18.61 -17.47
CA TYR A 429 -11.26 -18.71 -18.14
C TYR A 429 -11.13 -18.65 -19.68
N GLU A 430 -10.27 -17.76 -20.19
CA GLU A 430 -10.10 -17.52 -21.63
C GLU A 430 -9.52 -18.73 -22.33
N ILE A 431 -8.51 -19.38 -21.75
CA ILE A 431 -7.95 -20.58 -22.36
C ILE A 431 -8.95 -21.73 -22.32
N ASN A 432 -9.72 -21.90 -21.23
CA ASN A 432 -10.77 -22.92 -21.19
C ASN A 432 -11.86 -22.64 -22.25
N THR A 433 -12.30 -21.38 -22.39
CA THR A 433 -13.26 -20.96 -23.42
C THR A 433 -12.73 -21.19 -24.83
N ALA A 434 -11.45 -20.86 -25.07
CA ALA A 434 -10.79 -21.09 -26.35
C ALA A 434 -10.69 -22.58 -26.68
N LEU A 435 -10.32 -23.42 -25.71
CA LEU A 435 -10.28 -24.88 -25.90
C LEU A 435 -11.66 -25.44 -26.19
N ILE A 436 -12.70 -25.00 -25.48
CA ILE A 436 -14.07 -25.43 -25.73
C ILE A 436 -14.48 -25.11 -27.17
N ARG A 437 -14.26 -23.88 -27.62
CA ARG A 437 -14.64 -23.43 -28.97
C ARG A 437 -13.79 -24.09 -30.06
N GLN A 438 -12.47 -24.13 -29.88
CA GLN A 438 -11.52 -24.65 -30.86
C GLN A 438 -11.74 -26.14 -31.14
N TYR A 439 -11.98 -26.92 -30.09
CA TYR A 439 -12.18 -28.37 -30.20
C TYR A 439 -13.66 -28.77 -30.26
N GLY A 440 -14.59 -27.81 -30.27
CA GLY A 440 -16.03 -28.08 -30.28
C GLY A 440 -16.46 -28.97 -29.10
N ILE A 441 -15.91 -28.73 -27.92
CA ILE A 441 -16.20 -29.53 -26.73
C ILE A 441 -17.66 -29.31 -26.33
N ASP A 442 -18.40 -30.40 -26.07
CA ASP A 442 -19.80 -30.34 -25.63
C ASP A 442 -19.99 -30.73 -24.15
N CYS A 443 -18.91 -31.20 -23.52
CA CYS A 443 -18.90 -31.57 -22.11
C CYS A 443 -17.51 -31.39 -21.48
N ILE A 444 -17.42 -30.75 -20.31
CA ILE A 444 -16.22 -30.80 -19.47
C ILE A 444 -16.40 -31.78 -18.33
N VAL A 445 -15.49 -32.75 -18.22
CA VAL A 445 -15.39 -33.65 -17.08
C VAL A 445 -14.31 -33.14 -16.14
N THR A 446 -14.66 -32.90 -14.88
CA THR A 446 -13.74 -32.34 -13.90
C THR A 446 -13.97 -32.89 -12.49
N LYS A 447 -12.94 -32.85 -11.64
CA LYS A 447 -13.06 -33.14 -10.20
C LYS A 447 -13.32 -31.84 -9.46
N ARG A 448 -14.06 -31.89 -8.34
CA ARG A 448 -14.20 -30.76 -7.42
C ARG A 448 -12.90 -30.52 -6.65
N SER A 449 -11.87 -30.03 -7.35
CA SER A 449 -10.60 -29.60 -6.76
C SER A 449 -10.77 -28.21 -6.14
N GLY A 450 -10.21 -27.96 -4.95
CA GLY A 450 -10.24 -26.64 -4.29
C GLY A 450 -9.57 -25.52 -5.09
N LYS A 451 -9.48 -24.33 -4.48
CA LYS A 451 -9.07 -23.03 -5.08
C LYS A 451 -7.78 -23.07 -5.94
N GLU A 452 -6.87 -24.01 -5.69
CA GLU A 452 -5.62 -24.18 -6.45
C GLU A 452 -5.77 -24.95 -7.78
N GLY A 453 -6.87 -25.69 -7.98
CA GLY A 453 -7.07 -26.59 -9.14
C GLY A 453 -7.81 -25.99 -10.34
N GLY A 454 -8.08 -24.68 -10.32
CA GLY A 454 -8.77 -23.96 -11.40
C GLY A 454 -10.18 -24.48 -11.70
N PHE A 455 -10.91 -24.99 -10.70
CA PHE A 455 -12.25 -25.57 -10.84
C PHE A 455 -13.25 -24.54 -11.36
N TYR A 456 -13.26 -23.34 -10.77
CA TYR A 456 -14.24 -22.30 -11.07
C TYR A 456 -14.06 -21.72 -12.49
N GLU A 457 -12.83 -21.58 -12.96
CA GLU A 457 -12.51 -21.11 -14.31
C GLU A 457 -13.06 -22.07 -15.38
N LYS A 458 -13.00 -23.38 -15.12
CA LYS A 458 -13.55 -24.44 -16.00
C LYS A 458 -15.07 -24.41 -16.02
N VAL A 459 -15.69 -24.32 -14.84
CA VAL A 459 -17.16 -24.26 -14.70
C VAL A 459 -17.69 -23.03 -15.41
N ARG A 460 -17.11 -21.85 -15.18
CA ARG A 460 -17.52 -20.62 -15.83
C ARG A 460 -17.40 -20.70 -17.36
N ALA A 461 -16.28 -21.18 -17.87
CA ALA A 461 -16.08 -21.35 -19.30
C ALA A 461 -17.13 -22.30 -19.91
N ALA A 462 -17.48 -23.36 -19.19
CA ALA A 462 -18.49 -24.33 -19.63
C ALA A 462 -19.90 -23.72 -19.68
N VAL A 463 -20.31 -22.98 -18.64
CA VAL A 463 -21.60 -22.28 -18.58
C VAL A 463 -21.72 -21.26 -19.70
N ASP A 464 -20.71 -20.42 -19.88
CA ASP A 464 -20.73 -19.35 -20.91
C ASP A 464 -20.70 -19.92 -22.33
N CYS A 465 -20.15 -21.13 -22.52
CA CYS A 465 -20.23 -21.85 -23.78
C CYS A 465 -21.50 -22.68 -23.94
N GLY A 466 -22.35 -22.77 -22.91
CA GLY A 466 -23.59 -23.56 -22.92
C GLY A 466 -23.36 -25.07 -23.00
N ILE A 467 -22.22 -25.58 -22.52
CA ILE A 467 -21.87 -27.01 -22.61
C ILE A 467 -22.18 -27.74 -21.30
N THR A 468 -22.25 -29.07 -21.33
CA THR A 468 -22.52 -29.89 -20.14
C THR A 468 -21.31 -29.93 -19.20
N ILE A 469 -21.56 -30.01 -17.89
CA ILE A 469 -20.52 -30.12 -16.86
C ILE A 469 -20.74 -31.41 -16.10
N VAL A 470 -19.74 -32.29 -16.11
CA VAL A 470 -19.75 -33.52 -15.31
C VAL A 470 -18.72 -33.38 -14.19
N VAL A 471 -19.22 -33.28 -12.95
CA VAL A 471 -18.39 -33.14 -11.74
C VAL A 471 -18.27 -34.50 -11.06
N VAL A 472 -17.04 -35.03 -10.98
CA VAL A 472 -16.74 -36.22 -10.19
C VAL A 472 -16.53 -35.79 -8.74
N ALA A 473 -17.45 -36.22 -7.87
CA ALA A 473 -17.36 -36.00 -6.43
C ALA A 473 -16.11 -36.68 -5.85
N ALA A 474 -15.53 -36.12 -4.79
CA ALA A 474 -14.49 -36.82 -4.04
C ALA A 474 -15.15 -38.02 -3.36
N ALA A 475 -14.48 -39.18 -3.39
CA ALA A 475 -14.92 -40.33 -2.60
C ALA A 475 -15.00 -39.88 -1.14
N SER A 476 -16.19 -39.98 -0.55
CA SER A 476 -16.39 -39.91 0.90
C SER A 476 -15.64 -41.08 1.52
N GLY A 477 -14.38 -40.84 1.87
CA GLY A 477 -13.55 -41.72 2.68
C GLY A 477 -13.67 -41.34 4.14
#